data_AF-A0A2H1KGH3-F1
#
_entry.id   AF-A0A2H1KGH3-F1
#
_cell.length_a   1.000
_cell.length_b   1.000
_cell.length_c   1.000
_cell.angle_alpha   90.00
_cell.angle_beta   90.00
_cell.angle_gamma   90.00
#
_symmetry.space_group_name_H-M   'P 1'
#
loop_
_entity.id
_entity.type
_entity.pdbx_description
1 polymer ?
#
loop_
_entity_poly.entity_id
_entity_poly.type
_entity_poly.pdbx_seq_one_letter_code
_entity_poly.pdbx_strand_id
1 'polypeptide(L)'
;MRSLNRSGFRSVFQASMEIRKLGRTMKQRADILAFFDRPGTSNGPTEAINGRLEHLHGSALGFRNLTHYIARSLLEAGGFRPALHPHS
;
A
#
# COMPACT_ATOMS: atom_id res chain seq x y z
N MET A 1 23.81 -21.24 31.69
CA MET A 1 23.16 -21.71 30.45
C MET A 1 21.82 -20.99 30.31
N ARG A 2 21.74 -19.91 29.51
CA ARG A 2 20.51 -19.10 29.37
C ARG A 2 19.52 -19.85 28.48
N SER A 3 18.33 -20.13 29.01
CA SER A 3 17.21 -20.73 28.27
C SER A 3 16.85 -19.85 27.08
N LEU A 4 17.05 -20.35 25.86
CA LEU A 4 16.50 -19.75 24.65
C LEU A 4 14.97 -19.91 24.71
N ASN A 5 14.28 -18.79 24.90
CA ASN A 5 12.84 -18.74 25.04
C ASN A 5 12.14 -19.38 23.81
N ARG A 6 11.29 -20.40 24.03
CA ARG A 6 10.56 -21.16 22.99
C ARG A 6 9.77 -20.26 22.01
N SER A 7 9.39 -19.06 22.41
CA SER A 7 8.71 -18.07 21.57
C SER A 7 9.61 -17.51 20.45
N GLY A 8 10.88 -17.25 20.74
CA GLY A 8 11.85 -16.71 19.78
C GLY A 8 12.14 -17.70 18.66
N PHE A 9 12.33 -18.98 19.00
CA PHE A 9 12.57 -20.03 18.00
C PHE A 9 11.37 -20.21 17.06
N ARG A 10 10.15 -20.11 17.58
CA ARG A 10 8.92 -20.22 16.77
C ARG A 10 8.73 -19.02 15.83
N SER A 11 9.04 -17.81 16.29
CA SER A 11 8.99 -16.60 15.46
C SER A 11 9.98 -16.65 14.28
N VAL A 12 11.24 -17.01 14.57
CA VAL A 12 12.27 -17.18 13.53
C VAL A 12 11.89 -18.28 12.53
N PHE A 13 11.31 -19.37 13.01
CA PHE A 13 10.83 -20.46 12.16
C PHE A 13 9.68 -20.02 11.24
N GLN A 14 8.73 -19.24 11.74
CA GLN A 14 7.63 -18.70 10.93
C GLN A 14 8.12 -17.72 9.87
N ALA A 15 8.98 -16.77 10.24
CA ALA A 15 9.60 -15.85 9.28
C ALA A 15 10.36 -16.61 8.18
N SER A 16 11.05 -17.70 8.54
CA SER A 16 11.74 -18.56 7.57
C SER A 16 10.78 -19.24 6.58
N MET A 17 9.60 -19.66 7.05
CA MET A 17 8.56 -20.21 6.17
C MET A 17 7.93 -19.16 5.26
N GLU A 18 7.68 -17.95 5.76
CA GLU A 18 7.15 -16.82 4.98
C GLU A 18 8.14 -16.40 3.89
N ILE A 19 9.43 -16.25 4.22
CA ILE A 19 10.48 -15.93 3.26
C ILE A 19 10.59 -17.04 2.19
N ARG A 20 10.51 -18.31 2.57
CA ARG A 20 10.53 -19.43 1.61
C ARG A 20 9.30 -19.43 0.70
N LYS A 21 8.13 -19.03 1.19
CA LYS A 21 6.93 -18.86 0.37
C LYS A 21 7.11 -17.69 -0.59
N LEU A 22 7.55 -16.53 -0.09
CA LEU A 22 7.82 -15.36 -0.91
C LEU A 22 8.83 -15.66 -2.02
N GLY A 23 9.95 -16.31 -1.72
CA GLY A 23 10.94 -16.70 -2.73
C GLY A 23 10.38 -17.62 -3.81
N ARG A 24 9.46 -18.55 -3.46
CA ARG A 24 8.75 -19.38 -4.45
C ARG A 24 7.83 -18.53 -5.34
N THR A 25 7.09 -17.59 -4.76
CA THR A 25 6.23 -16.67 -5.51
C THR A 25 7.06 -15.79 -6.45
N MET A 26 8.17 -15.21 -5.98
CA MET A 26 9.04 -14.38 -6.81
C MET A 26 9.63 -15.17 -7.99
N LYS A 27 10.00 -16.44 -7.78
CA LYS A 27 10.46 -17.32 -8.87
C LYS A 27 9.37 -17.63 -9.90
N GLN A 28 8.11 -17.76 -9.48
CA GLN A 28 6.98 -18.02 -10.37
C GLN A 28 6.48 -16.76 -11.10
N ARG A 29 6.77 -15.57 -10.54
CA ARG A 29 6.26 -14.29 -11.02
C ARG A 29 7.39 -13.40 -11.58
N ALA A 30 8.22 -13.98 -12.44
CA ALA A 30 9.27 -13.24 -13.15
C ALA A 30 8.69 -12.09 -14.00
N ASP A 31 7.44 -12.21 -14.45
CA ASP A 31 6.68 -11.17 -15.13
C ASP A 31 6.50 -9.91 -14.26
N ILE A 32 6.27 -10.06 -12.96
CA ILE A 32 6.18 -8.95 -12.01
C ILE A 32 7.56 -8.32 -11.79
N LEU A 33 8.62 -9.12 -11.73
CA LEU A 33 9.97 -8.60 -11.54
C LEU A 33 10.45 -7.81 -12.76
N ALA A 34 10.16 -8.31 -13.96
CA ALA A 34 10.50 -7.64 -15.22
C ALA A 34 9.86 -6.25 -15.37
N PHE A 35 8.75 -5.98 -14.66
CA PHE A 35 8.17 -4.63 -14.60
C PHE A 35 9.17 -3.60 -14.08
N PHE A 36 9.99 -3.96 -13.08
CA PHE A 36 10.93 -3.05 -12.42
C PHE A 36 12.26 -2.88 -13.17
N ASP A 37 12.55 -3.74 -14.15
CA ASP A 37 13.76 -3.62 -14.98
C ASP A 37 13.63 -2.50 -16.03
N ARG A 38 12.42 -1.96 -16.24
CA ARG A 38 12.17 -0.90 -17.22
C ARG A 38 12.61 0.47 -16.65
N PRO A 39 13.41 1.25 -17.40
CA PRO A 39 13.82 2.58 -16.96
C PRO A 39 12.63 3.47 -16.59
N GLY A 40 12.69 4.10 -15.41
CA GLY A 40 11.65 4.98 -14.91
C GLY A 40 10.44 4.28 -14.27
N THR A 41 10.42 2.95 -14.19
CA THR A 41 9.41 2.24 -13.37
C THR A 41 9.78 2.27 -11.90
N SER A 42 8.81 2.56 -11.06
CA SER A 42 8.93 2.50 -9.61
C SER A 42 7.57 2.22 -8.99
N ASN A 43 7.56 1.79 -7.73
CA ASN A 43 6.32 1.67 -6.96
C ASN A 43 5.85 3.01 -6.36
N GLY A 44 6.63 4.08 -6.51
CA GLY A 44 6.37 5.38 -5.89
C GLY A 44 4.98 5.96 -6.20
N PRO A 45 4.48 5.93 -7.45
CA PRO A 45 3.13 6.39 -7.75
C PRO A 45 2.03 5.59 -7.03
N THR A 46 2.18 4.27 -6.96
CA THR A 46 1.25 3.39 -6.24
C THR A 46 1.27 3.68 -4.74
N GLU A 47 2.47 3.85 -4.17
CA GLU A 47 2.66 4.20 -2.76
C GLU A 47 2.07 5.56 -2.42
N ALA A 48 2.22 6.55 -3.30
CA ALA A 48 1.62 7.87 -3.12
C ALA A 48 0.09 7.80 -3.07
N ILE A 49 -0.54 6.94 -3.88
CA ILE A 49 -1.99 6.71 -3.84
C ILE A 49 -2.36 5.95 -2.56
N ASN A 50 -1.65 4.88 -2.22
CA ASN A 50 -1.94 4.07 -1.04
C ASN A 50 -1.82 4.88 0.26
N GLY A 51 -0.81 5.73 0.40
CA GLY A 51 -0.68 6.61 1.56
C GLY A 51 -1.84 7.60 1.67
N ARG A 52 -2.35 8.11 0.54
CA ARG A 52 -3.57 8.94 0.53
C ARG A 52 -4.80 8.13 0.92
N LEU A 53 -4.95 6.89 0.44
CA LEU A 53 -6.06 6.01 0.81
C LEU A 53 -6.03 5.65 2.29
N GLU A 54 -4.85 5.40 2.86
CA GLU A 54 -4.69 5.13 4.30
C GLU A 54 -5.11 6.35 5.13
N HIS A 55 -4.68 7.55 4.73
CA HIS A 55 -5.10 8.79 5.38
C HIS A 55 -6.61 9.02 5.27
N LEU A 56 -7.18 8.80 4.08
CA LEU A 56 -8.61 8.84 3.84
C LEU A 56 -9.37 7.81 4.67
N HIS A 57 -8.83 6.60 4.82
CA HIS A 57 -9.46 5.56 5.62
C HIS A 57 -9.61 6.01 7.07
N GLY A 58 -8.61 6.69 7.64
CA GLY A 58 -8.71 7.28 8.97
C GLY A 58 -9.72 8.44 9.06
N SER A 59 -9.70 9.36 8.09
CA SER A 59 -10.50 10.60 8.12
C SER A 59 -11.96 10.44 7.67
N ALA A 60 -12.27 9.41 6.87
CA ALA A 60 -13.61 9.11 6.37
C ALA A 60 -14.27 7.90 7.05
N LEU A 61 -13.59 7.27 8.03
CA LEU A 61 -14.15 6.19 8.83
C LEU A 61 -15.38 6.70 9.59
N GLY A 62 -16.58 6.23 9.22
CA GLY A 62 -17.83 6.62 9.86
C GLY A 62 -18.90 7.13 8.89
N PHE A 63 -18.53 7.51 7.67
CA PHE A 63 -19.52 7.77 6.62
C PHE A 63 -20.05 6.45 6.07
N ARG A 64 -21.30 6.12 6.42
CA ARG A 64 -22.03 4.94 5.89
C ARG A 64 -22.73 5.22 4.56
N ASN A 65 -22.71 6.47 4.11
CA ASN A 65 -23.27 6.91 2.84
C ASN A 65 -22.12 7.15 1.84
N LEU A 66 -22.18 6.48 0.69
CA LEU A 66 -21.16 6.55 -0.36
C LEU A 66 -20.92 7.98 -0.87
N THR A 67 -21.97 8.78 -1.02
CA THR A 67 -21.87 10.17 -1.47
C THR A 67 -21.05 11.00 -0.49
N HIS A 68 -21.30 10.86 0.82
CA HIS A 68 -20.54 11.59 1.84
C HIS A 68 -19.09 11.11 1.94
N TYR A 69 -18.87 9.81 1.79
CA TYR A 69 -17.52 9.24 1.71
C TYR A 69 -16.74 9.85 0.53
N ILE A 70 -17.33 9.85 -0.67
CA ILE A 70 -16.72 10.44 -1.88
C ILE A 70 -16.43 11.93 -1.67
N ALA A 71 -17.39 12.71 -1.15
CA ALA A 71 -17.20 14.14 -0.92
C ALA A 71 -16.03 14.41 0.05
N ARG A 72 -15.94 13.67 1.16
CA ARG A 72 -14.82 13.79 2.11
C ARG A 72 -13.50 13.35 1.46
N SER A 73 -13.51 12.27 0.69
CA SER A 73 -12.33 11.78 -0.02
C SER A 73 -11.80 12.80 -1.02
N LEU A 74 -12.69 13.46 -1.76
CA LEU A 74 -12.32 14.52 -2.69
C LEU A 74 -11.79 15.76 -1.97
N LEU A 75 -12.40 16.21 -0.87
CA LEU A 75 -11.92 17.36 -0.08
C LEU A 75 -10.47 17.15 0.40
N GLU A 76 -10.21 16.01 1.05
CA GLU A 76 -8.88 15.68 1.58
C GLU A 76 -7.83 15.51 0.46
N ALA A 77 -8.26 15.00 -0.69
CA ALA A 77 -7.44 14.86 -1.88
C ALA A 77 -7.17 16.19 -2.62
N GLY A 78 -7.75 17.31 -2.18
CA GLY A 78 -7.65 18.61 -2.86
C GLY A 78 -8.57 18.78 -4.07
N GLY A 79 -9.65 17.99 -4.15
CA GLY A 79 -10.59 17.85 -5.27
C GLY A 79 -11.70 18.91 -5.36
N PHE A 80 -11.57 20.05 -4.68
CA PHE A 80 -12.45 21.22 -4.85
C PHE A 80 -11.62 22.48 -5.15
N ARG A 81 -10.68 22.37 -6.09
CA ARG A 81 -9.95 23.54 -6.59
C ARG A 81 -10.76 24.19 -7.70
N PRO A 82 -10.95 25.52 -7.69
CA PRO A 82 -11.41 26.24 -8.88
C PRO A 82 -10.52 25.84 -10.06
N ALA A 83 -11.10 25.66 -11.25
CA ALA A 83 -10.32 25.42 -12.45
C ALA A 83 -9.28 26.54 -12.58
N LEU A 84 -7.99 26.19 -12.55
CA LEU A 84 -6.90 27.18 -12.54
C LEU A 84 -6.84 27.99 -13.85
N HIS A 85 -7.56 27.56 -14.90
CA HIS A 85 -7.81 28.32 -16.11
C HIS A 85 -9.25 28.08 -16.59
N PRO A 86 -10.17 29.04 -16.45
CA PRO A 86 -11.39 29.04 -17.24
C PRO A 86 -10.96 29.14 -18.71
N HIS A 87 -11.33 28.16 -19.52
CA HIS A 87 -11.24 28.35 -20.97
C HIS A 87 -12.30 29.37 -21.35
N SER A 88 -11.85 30.45 -22.00
CA SER A 88 -12.65 31.54 -22.55
C SER A 88 -13.76 31.04 -23.47
#